data_AF-W9NQN9-F1
#
_entry.id   AF-W9NQN9-F1
#
_cell.length_a   1.000
_cell.length_b   1.000
_cell.length_c   1.000
_cell.angle_alpha   90.00
_cell.angle_beta   90.00
_cell.angle_gamma   90.00
#
_symmetry.space_group_name_H-M   'P 1'
#
loop_
_entity.id
_entity.type
_entity.pdbx_description
1 polymer ?
#
loop_
_entity_poly.entity_id
_entity_poly.type
_entity_poly.pdbx_seq_one_letter_code
_entity_poly.pdbx_strand_id
1 'polypeptide(L)'
;MLNSIPSHHCPDSSAMPSVEHHESSIDFGTQASASNTSHGSTPNDIPHFGMAPDILDHLIDVYRVKLHIQPLPLFNIGTLREVLANAQPYLVWSFVALTLPLSSPEYPGHPDPETVARDTQSAESTVMRMATDGIPRLDVVQSLCLLALKDVMENMLNRAWMTIGTASRLEALRQARRRHAGCRIPDQDASSSYPTPPLNFHNGHDLDQEDSRAPSKYVGINAHYIRTLMIWTKVVSYLHEIRSGRRETPWLSNSTYAKLNVEILDFDTELYPAHRLKNRGLSGRLHTELSKEQEYWYPWFMVQVASHASLALINIRSSTLVFCVLRMRGGNQAHFYSKQ
;
A
#
# COMPACT_ATOMS: atom_id res chain seq x y z
N MET A 1 -33.82 -53.82 25.00
CA MET A 1 -34.42 -53.60 26.33
C MET A 1 -33.57 -52.55 27.02
N LEU A 2 -33.92 -51.26 26.91
CA LEU A 2 -34.90 -50.54 27.73
C LEU A 2 -34.41 -50.34 29.17
N ASN A 3 -33.95 -49.11 29.47
CA ASN A 3 -34.49 -48.20 30.50
C ASN A 3 -33.42 -47.18 30.88
N SER A 4 -33.68 -45.95 31.30
CA SER A 4 -34.76 -44.96 31.15
C SER A 4 -34.29 -43.77 32.00
N ILE A 5 -34.70 -42.57 31.59
CA ILE A 5 -34.43 -41.24 32.18
C ILE A 5 -34.97 -41.16 33.63
N PRO A 6 -34.45 -40.22 34.46
CA PRO A 6 -35.37 -39.22 35.00
C PRO A 6 -34.88 -37.77 34.83
N SER A 7 -35.88 -36.92 34.60
CA SER A 7 -35.91 -35.46 34.45
C SER A 7 -35.90 -34.73 35.80
N HIS A 8 -35.98 -33.39 35.73
CA HIS A 8 -36.17 -32.37 36.78
C HIS A 8 -34.86 -31.65 37.17
N HIS A 9 -34.77 -30.33 37.35
CA HIS A 9 -35.73 -29.24 37.30
C HIS A 9 -34.90 -27.95 37.14
N CYS A 10 -35.39 -26.98 36.38
CA CYS A 10 -34.86 -25.62 36.39
C CYS A 10 -35.34 -24.90 37.67
N PRO A 11 -34.50 -24.08 38.35
CA PRO A 11 -34.99 -23.04 39.23
C PRO A 11 -34.63 -21.63 38.74
N ASP A 12 -35.46 -20.71 39.20
CA ASP A 12 -35.78 -19.41 38.66
C ASP A 12 -34.71 -18.32 38.70
N SER A 13 -34.92 -17.41 37.75
CA SER A 13 -34.54 -15.99 37.74
C SER A 13 -34.74 -15.31 39.10
N SER A 14 -33.67 -14.81 39.72
CA SER A 14 -33.73 -13.63 40.59
C SER A 14 -32.34 -13.05 40.87
N ALA A 15 -32.28 -11.71 40.81
CA ALA A 15 -31.28 -10.82 41.39
C ALA A 15 -29.86 -10.79 40.77
N MET A 16 -29.72 -10.04 39.67
CA MET A 16 -28.48 -9.29 39.40
C MET A 16 -28.48 -8.03 40.29
N PRO A 17 -27.38 -7.71 40.99
CA PRO A 17 -27.28 -6.48 41.77
C PRO A 17 -27.15 -5.27 40.84
N SER A 18 -28.01 -4.27 41.09
CA SER A 18 -28.00 -2.96 40.44
C SER A 18 -26.63 -2.29 40.62
N VAL A 19 -25.93 -2.06 39.52
CA VAL A 19 -24.79 -1.15 39.49
C VAL A 19 -25.35 0.26 39.33
N GLU A 20 -25.19 1.07 40.37
CA GLU A 20 -25.52 2.48 40.37
C GLU A 20 -24.74 3.21 39.28
N HIS A 21 -25.45 3.82 38.34
CA HIS A 21 -24.91 4.78 37.39
C HIS A 21 -24.58 6.08 38.15
N HIS A 22 -23.30 6.32 38.40
CA HIS A 22 -22.83 7.65 38.77
C HIS A 22 -22.66 8.46 37.49
N GLU A 23 -23.72 9.16 37.08
CA GLU A 23 -23.65 10.22 36.08
C GLU A 23 -22.87 11.41 36.69
N SER A 24 -21.57 11.51 36.41
CA SER A 24 -20.85 12.76 36.61
C SER A 24 -21.05 13.64 35.38
N SER A 25 -22.06 14.51 35.43
CA SER A 25 -22.20 15.66 34.53
C SER A 25 -20.94 16.53 34.63
N ILE A 26 -20.15 16.57 33.55
CA ILE A 26 -19.07 17.55 33.41
C ILE A 26 -19.67 18.78 32.75
N ASP A 27 -19.87 19.80 33.59
CA ASP A 27 -20.37 21.12 33.26
C ASP A 27 -19.30 21.90 32.47
N PHE A 28 -19.57 22.21 31.20
CA PHE A 28 -18.70 23.07 30.37
C PHE A 28 -18.97 24.54 30.72
N GLY A 29 -18.42 24.96 31.86
CA GLY A 29 -18.37 26.36 32.29
C GLY A 29 -17.47 27.19 31.39
N THR A 30 -18.08 28.14 30.68
CA THR A 30 -17.40 29.24 29.98
C THR A 30 -16.74 30.16 31.00
N GLN A 31 -15.40 30.23 31.01
CA GLN A 31 -14.68 31.40 31.50
C GLN A 31 -13.56 31.78 30.52
N ALA A 32 -13.88 32.81 29.74
CA ALA A 32 -12.90 33.69 29.14
C ALA A 32 -12.17 34.47 30.25
N SER A 33 -10.84 34.54 30.18
CA SER A 33 -10.08 35.65 30.74
C SER A 33 -8.86 35.86 29.87
N ALA A 34 -8.88 37.02 29.22
CA ALA A 34 -7.90 37.52 28.29
C ALA A 34 -6.59 37.88 29.00
N SER A 35 -5.48 37.55 28.36
CA SER A 35 -4.26 38.35 28.43
C SER A 35 -3.91 38.76 27.00
N ASN A 36 -4.29 39.99 26.67
CA ASN A 36 -4.02 40.65 25.41
C ASN A 36 -2.52 40.92 25.27
N THR A 37 -1.90 40.38 24.24
CA THR A 37 -0.81 41.05 23.51
C THR A 37 -1.18 41.09 22.05
N SER A 38 -1.52 42.30 21.61
CA SER A 38 -1.97 42.66 20.28
C SER A 38 -0.82 42.61 19.27
N HIS A 39 -0.96 41.79 18.23
CA HIS A 39 -0.60 42.19 16.88
C HIS A 39 -1.72 41.71 15.96
N GLY A 40 -2.39 42.66 15.31
CA GLY A 40 -3.52 42.39 14.44
C GLY A 40 -3.09 41.59 13.22
N SER A 41 -3.82 40.52 12.94
CA SER A 41 -3.74 39.79 11.67
C SER A 41 -5.13 39.83 11.04
N THR A 42 -5.17 40.32 9.82
CA THR A 42 -6.35 40.44 8.97
C THR A 42 -6.91 39.06 8.59
N PRO A 43 -8.21 38.95 8.20
CA PRO A 43 -8.88 37.66 8.02
C PRO A 43 -8.50 36.87 6.75
N ASN A 44 -7.47 37.28 6.01
CA ASN A 44 -7.12 36.72 4.69
C ASN A 44 -5.67 36.20 4.59
N ASP A 45 -4.95 36.10 5.70
CA ASP A 45 -3.64 35.45 5.69
C ASP A 45 -3.85 33.95 5.83
N ILE A 46 -4.03 33.28 4.68
CA ILE A 46 -3.73 31.84 4.54
C ILE A 46 -2.37 31.63 5.23
N PRO A 47 -2.20 30.66 6.15
CA PRO A 47 -0.93 30.45 6.80
C PRO A 47 0.08 30.07 5.72
N HIS A 48 0.78 31.05 5.18
CA HIS A 48 1.92 30.87 4.31
C HIS A 48 2.97 30.18 5.19
N PHE A 49 2.96 28.85 5.16
CA PHE A 49 4.08 27.98 5.50
C PHE A 49 5.33 28.71 5.03
N GLY A 50 6.23 29.16 5.93
CA GLY A 50 7.25 30.21 5.70
C GLY A 50 8.23 29.96 4.54
N MET A 51 7.69 29.85 3.34
CA MET A 51 8.20 29.24 2.14
C MET A 51 7.55 30.02 0.99
N ALA A 52 8.37 30.53 0.07
CA ALA A 52 7.86 31.22 -1.10
C ALA A 52 6.96 30.26 -1.93
N PRO A 53 5.85 30.73 -2.53
CA PRO A 53 5.00 29.87 -3.36
C PRO A 53 5.80 29.18 -4.49
N ASP A 54 6.85 29.84 -4.98
CA ASP A 54 7.72 29.35 -6.06
C ASP A 54 8.43 28.04 -5.72
N ILE A 55 8.86 27.86 -4.46
CA ILE A 55 9.54 26.62 -4.06
C ILE A 55 8.55 25.48 -3.78
N LEU A 56 7.31 25.76 -3.35
CA LEU A 56 6.29 24.72 -3.24
C LEU A 56 5.98 24.12 -4.62
N ASP A 57 5.86 24.98 -5.65
CA ASP A 57 5.67 24.56 -7.03
C ASP A 57 6.87 23.73 -7.53
N HIS A 58 8.11 24.12 -7.18
CA HIS A 58 9.30 23.32 -7.46
C HIS A 58 9.29 21.94 -6.78
N LEU A 59 8.92 21.87 -5.49
CA LEU A 59 8.84 20.61 -4.75
C LEU A 59 7.74 19.68 -5.30
N ILE A 60 6.65 20.24 -5.82
CA ILE A 60 5.62 19.49 -6.55
C ILE A 60 6.20 18.86 -7.82
N ASP A 61 7.01 19.59 -8.58
CA ASP A 61 7.70 19.04 -9.75
C ASP A 61 8.72 17.96 -9.38
N VAL A 62 9.46 18.14 -8.28
CA VAL A 62 10.37 17.12 -7.74
C VAL A 62 9.59 15.85 -7.36
N TYR A 63 8.45 15.99 -6.68
CA TYR A 63 7.57 14.87 -6.36
C TYR A 63 7.09 14.16 -7.62
N ARG A 64 6.60 14.93 -8.61
CA ARG A 64 6.10 14.40 -9.88
C ARG A 64 7.16 13.54 -10.61
N VAL A 65 8.41 14.01 -10.64
CA VAL A 65 9.49 13.34 -11.38
C VAL A 65 10.09 12.18 -10.61
N LYS A 66 10.31 12.32 -9.30
CA LYS A 66 11.10 11.37 -8.51
C LYS A 66 10.29 10.37 -7.70
N LEU A 67 9.06 10.72 -7.32
CA LEU A 67 8.27 9.94 -6.36
C LEU A 67 6.89 9.53 -6.86
N HIS A 68 6.32 10.22 -7.84
CA HIS A 68 4.99 9.88 -8.35
C HIS A 68 4.95 8.41 -8.78
N ILE A 69 3.93 7.68 -8.31
CA ILE A 69 3.71 6.25 -8.56
C ILE A 69 4.76 5.35 -7.89
N GLN A 70 5.58 5.85 -6.95
CA GLN A 70 6.60 5.06 -6.23
C GLN A 70 6.58 5.34 -4.72
N PRO A 71 6.17 4.40 -3.84
CA PRO A 71 5.65 3.05 -4.10
C PRO A 71 4.14 3.00 -4.38
N LEU A 72 3.40 4.08 -4.11
CA LEU A 72 1.95 4.17 -4.28
C LEU A 72 1.58 5.57 -4.80
N PRO A 73 0.56 5.71 -5.68
CA PRO A 73 0.04 7.02 -6.08
C PRO A 73 -0.76 7.64 -4.91
N LEU A 74 -0.08 8.42 -4.06
CA LEU A 74 -0.70 9.05 -2.88
C LEU A 74 -1.56 10.26 -3.23
N PHE A 75 -1.23 10.95 -4.32
CA PHE A 75 -1.90 12.17 -4.77
C PHE A 75 -2.16 12.14 -6.28
N ASN A 76 -3.21 12.85 -6.70
CA ASN A 76 -3.42 13.19 -8.09
C ASN A 76 -2.60 14.45 -8.41
N ILE A 77 -1.69 14.34 -9.38
CA ILE A 77 -0.78 15.44 -9.76
C ILE A 77 -1.55 16.67 -10.25
N GLY A 78 -2.66 16.48 -10.97
CA GLY A 78 -3.46 17.58 -11.51
C GLY A 78 -4.10 18.46 -10.44
N THR A 79 -4.40 17.90 -9.27
CA THR A 79 -5.04 18.60 -8.15
C THR A 79 -4.08 18.83 -6.97
N LEU A 80 -2.83 18.37 -7.06
CA LEU A 80 -1.90 18.34 -5.92
C LEU A 80 -1.65 19.74 -5.36
N ARG A 81 -1.50 20.74 -6.23
CA ARG A 81 -1.30 22.13 -5.82
C ARG A 81 -2.48 22.67 -5.01
N GLU A 82 -3.71 22.41 -5.45
CA GLU A 82 -4.93 22.83 -4.77
C GLU A 82 -5.14 22.09 -3.44
N VAL A 83 -4.80 20.80 -3.43
CA VAL A 83 -4.86 19.96 -2.22
C VAL A 83 -3.89 20.49 -1.17
N LEU A 84 -2.63 20.78 -1.55
CA LEU A 84 -1.63 21.30 -0.61
C LEU A 84 -1.94 22.72 -0.15
N ALA A 85 -2.51 23.57 -1.01
CA ALA A 85 -2.94 24.92 -0.62
C ALA A 85 -4.03 24.92 0.46
N ASN A 86 -4.92 23.91 0.44
CA ASN A 86 -6.01 23.77 1.41
C ASN A 86 -5.73 22.70 2.49
N ALA A 87 -4.52 22.14 2.52
CA ALA A 87 -4.16 21.04 3.40
C ALA A 87 -3.93 21.51 4.83
N GLN A 88 -4.04 20.56 5.76
CA GLN A 88 -3.60 20.75 7.14
C GLN A 88 -2.07 20.88 7.20
N PRO A 89 -1.50 21.66 8.14
CA PRO A 89 -0.06 21.91 8.19
C PRO A 89 0.80 20.66 8.24
N TYR A 90 0.37 19.64 9.00
CA TYR A 90 1.10 18.38 9.12
C TYR A 90 1.26 17.64 7.79
N LEU A 91 0.33 17.77 6.85
CA LEU A 91 0.41 17.12 5.54
C LEU A 91 1.45 17.83 4.67
N VAL A 92 1.45 19.16 4.69
CA VAL A 92 2.42 19.99 3.94
C VAL A 92 3.83 19.78 4.48
N TRP A 93 4.01 19.80 5.80
CA TRP A 93 5.31 19.53 6.41
C TRP A 93 5.83 18.13 6.10
N SER A 94 4.97 17.10 6.14
CA SER A 94 5.34 15.74 5.76
C SER A 94 5.74 15.64 4.29
N PHE A 95 5.06 16.40 3.41
CA PHE A 95 5.39 16.48 1.99
C PHE A 95 6.76 17.13 1.77
N VAL A 96 6.97 18.31 2.35
CA VAL A 96 8.24 19.05 2.26
C VAL A 96 9.40 18.22 2.82
N ALA A 97 9.23 17.58 3.97
CA ALA A 97 10.25 16.75 4.60
C ALA A 97 10.74 15.62 3.69
N LEU A 98 9.85 15.06 2.87
CA LEU A 98 10.16 14.00 1.92
C LEU A 98 10.77 14.54 0.61
N THR A 99 10.24 15.63 0.07
CA THR A 99 10.62 16.14 -1.25
C THR A 99 11.86 17.01 -1.22
N LEU A 100 12.12 17.71 -0.12
CA LEU A 100 13.26 18.62 0.02
C LEU A 100 14.60 17.89 -0.12
N PRO A 101 14.85 16.73 0.52
CA PRO A 101 16.10 15.98 0.33
C PRO A 101 16.30 15.46 -1.10
N LEU A 102 15.21 15.37 -1.88
CA LEU A 102 15.25 14.97 -3.29
C LEU A 102 15.44 16.16 -4.22
N SER A 103 15.27 17.38 -3.74
CA SER A 103 15.53 18.59 -4.51
C SER A 103 17.03 18.78 -4.77
N SER A 104 17.37 19.54 -5.80
CA SER A 104 18.75 20.04 -5.94
C SER A 104 19.06 21.01 -4.77
N PRO A 105 20.22 20.88 -4.09
CA PRO A 105 20.59 21.76 -2.99
C PRO A 105 20.87 23.20 -3.42
N GLU A 106 21.08 23.43 -4.71
CA GLU A 106 21.39 24.74 -5.31
C GLU A 106 20.14 25.57 -5.64
N TYR A 107 18.93 25.01 -5.45
CA TYR A 107 17.70 25.73 -5.79
C TYR A 107 17.45 26.88 -4.80
N PRO A 108 17.21 28.12 -5.28
CA PRO A 108 17.00 29.27 -4.43
C PRO A 108 15.69 29.18 -3.64
N GLY A 109 15.68 29.68 -2.42
CA GLY A 109 14.48 29.75 -1.58
C GLY A 109 14.23 28.51 -0.71
N HIS A 110 15.21 27.61 -0.59
CA HIS A 110 15.14 26.50 0.36
C HIS A 110 14.89 26.99 1.79
N PRO A 111 13.90 26.43 2.50
CA PRO A 111 13.69 26.74 3.90
C PRO A 111 14.93 26.32 4.71
N ASP A 112 15.17 27.07 5.78
CA ASP A 112 16.25 26.76 6.71
C ASP A 112 16.10 25.32 7.27
N PRO A 113 17.18 24.51 7.27
CA PRO A 113 17.10 23.11 7.67
C PRO A 113 16.63 22.90 9.11
N GLU A 114 16.93 23.81 10.05
CA GLU A 114 16.44 23.69 11.43
C GLU A 114 14.93 23.89 11.51
N THR A 115 14.41 24.82 10.69
CA THR A 115 12.96 25.06 10.56
C THR A 115 12.26 23.82 9.99
N VAL A 116 12.80 23.23 8.93
CA VAL A 116 12.24 22.01 8.33
C VAL A 116 12.26 20.85 9.33
N ALA A 117 13.33 20.69 10.10
CA ALA A 117 13.42 19.64 11.12
C ALA A 117 12.35 19.81 12.20
N ARG A 118 12.13 21.05 12.68
CA ARG A 118 11.10 21.37 13.69
C ARG A 118 9.69 21.12 13.16
N ASP A 119 9.42 21.52 11.92
CA ASP A 119 8.14 21.34 11.24
C ASP A 119 7.85 19.85 11.00
N THR A 120 8.87 19.10 10.58
CA THR A 120 8.79 17.63 10.41
C THR A 120 8.47 16.95 11.73
N GLN A 121 9.19 17.30 12.81
CA GLN A 121 8.94 16.74 14.14
C GLN A 121 7.52 17.07 14.63
N SER A 122 7.03 18.28 14.35
CA SER A 122 5.67 18.71 14.70
C SER A 122 4.61 17.92 13.92
N ALA A 123 4.83 17.68 12.62
CA ALA A 123 3.98 16.84 11.79
C ALA A 123 3.91 15.40 12.33
N GLU A 124 5.06 14.79 12.60
CA GLU A 124 5.18 13.43 13.12
C GLU A 124 4.45 13.27 14.45
N SER A 125 4.68 14.18 15.41
CA SER A 125 4.02 14.16 16.71
C SER A 125 2.49 14.27 16.58
N THR A 126 2.03 15.20 15.73
CA THR A 126 0.60 15.44 15.52
C THR A 126 -0.09 14.24 14.87
N VAL A 127 0.46 13.74 13.77
CA VAL A 127 -0.11 12.65 12.98
C VAL A 127 -0.09 11.35 13.77
N MET A 128 1.00 11.07 14.50
CA MET A 128 1.08 9.88 15.37
C MET A 128 0.07 9.95 16.50
N ARG A 129 -0.11 11.11 17.14
CA ARG A 129 -1.15 11.30 18.16
C ARG A 129 -2.55 11.07 17.60
N MET A 130 -2.85 11.62 16.42
CA MET A 130 -4.14 11.39 15.76
C MET A 130 -4.35 9.90 15.42
N ALA A 131 -3.29 9.20 15.02
CA ALA A 131 -3.35 7.76 14.75
C ALA A 131 -3.57 6.94 16.02
N THR A 132 -2.94 7.30 17.15
CA THR A 132 -3.17 6.64 18.45
C THR A 132 -4.57 6.90 18.99
N ASP A 133 -5.11 8.10 18.76
CA ASP A 133 -6.50 8.47 19.08
C ASP A 133 -7.51 7.77 18.15
N GLY A 134 -7.04 7.04 17.13
CA GLY A 134 -7.86 6.29 16.20
C GLY A 134 -8.60 7.16 15.19
N ILE A 135 -8.16 8.40 14.94
CA ILE A 135 -8.80 9.37 14.05
C ILE A 135 -8.52 9.00 12.58
N PRO A 136 -9.49 8.43 11.84
CA PRO A 136 -9.22 7.76 10.58
C PRO A 136 -9.40 8.73 9.39
N ARG A 137 -8.68 9.86 9.37
CA ARG A 137 -8.73 10.84 8.27
C ARG A 137 -7.78 10.48 7.12
N LEU A 138 -8.10 10.93 5.90
CA LEU A 138 -7.29 10.63 4.71
C LEU A 138 -5.94 11.34 4.78
N ASP A 139 -5.95 12.63 5.14
CA ASP A 139 -4.76 13.47 5.30
C ASP A 139 -3.77 12.89 6.33
N VAL A 140 -4.26 12.30 7.43
CA VAL A 140 -3.44 11.61 8.43
C VAL A 140 -2.77 10.37 7.81
N VAL A 141 -3.52 9.52 7.09
CA VAL A 141 -2.95 8.33 6.43
C VAL A 141 -1.92 8.74 5.36
N GLN A 142 -2.23 9.75 4.54
CA GLN A 142 -1.30 10.29 3.54
C GLN A 142 -0.01 10.81 4.20
N SER A 143 -0.13 11.56 5.30
CA SER A 143 1.02 12.06 6.05
C SER A 143 1.88 10.92 6.61
N LEU A 144 1.26 9.89 7.21
CA LEU A 144 1.98 8.70 7.69
C LEU A 144 2.73 8.00 6.55
N CYS A 145 2.13 7.88 5.36
CA CYS A 145 2.80 7.28 4.20
C CYS A 145 4.01 8.10 3.74
N LEU A 146 3.91 9.43 3.72
CA LEU A 146 5.01 10.32 3.36
C LEU A 146 6.16 10.23 4.38
N LEU A 147 5.83 10.28 5.67
CA LEU A 147 6.80 10.16 6.76
C LEU A 147 7.48 8.79 6.78
N ALA A 148 6.73 7.72 6.53
CA ALA A 148 7.30 6.38 6.41
C ALA A 148 8.30 6.30 5.24
N LEU A 149 7.98 6.89 4.09
CA LEU A 149 8.89 6.92 2.94
C LEU A 149 10.15 7.73 3.24
N LYS A 150 10.00 8.86 3.94
CA LYS A 150 11.10 9.69 4.43
C LYS A 150 12.01 8.91 5.38
N ASP A 151 11.44 8.21 6.37
CA ASP A 151 12.18 7.34 7.29
C ASP A 151 12.91 6.20 6.55
N VAL A 152 12.32 5.62 5.49
CA VAL A 152 13.00 4.60 4.65
C VAL A 152 14.21 5.19 3.94
N MET A 153 14.08 6.40 3.38
CA MET A 153 15.19 7.08 2.70
C MET A 153 16.32 7.45 3.65
N GLU A 154 16.00 7.75 4.92
CA GLU A 154 16.98 8.00 5.99
C GLU A 154 17.50 6.73 6.67
N ASN A 155 17.13 5.54 6.16
CA ASN A 155 17.51 4.23 6.71
C ASN A 155 17.02 3.98 8.16
N MET A 156 15.96 4.66 8.57
CA MET A 156 15.28 4.50 9.87
C MET A 156 14.20 3.42 9.79
N LEU A 157 14.57 2.22 9.34
CA LEU A 157 13.64 1.14 8.95
C LEU A 157 12.67 0.71 10.05
N ASN A 158 13.12 0.64 11.31
CA ASN A 158 12.27 0.25 12.44
C ASN A 158 11.13 1.27 12.65
N ARG A 159 11.46 2.56 12.49
CA ARG A 159 10.51 3.65 12.63
C ARG A 159 9.52 3.66 11.47
N ALA A 160 10.04 3.56 10.26
CA ALA A 160 9.21 3.43 9.05
C ALA A 160 8.22 2.26 9.17
N TRP A 161 8.66 1.11 9.67
CA TRP A 161 7.80 -0.06 9.81
C TRP A 161 6.66 0.17 10.80
N MET A 162 6.93 0.81 11.94
CA MET A 162 5.89 1.20 12.90
C MET A 162 4.89 2.18 12.27
N THR A 163 5.38 3.18 11.54
CA THR A 163 4.55 4.17 10.83
C THR A 163 3.69 3.52 9.74
N ILE A 164 4.21 2.53 9.00
CA ILE A 164 3.44 1.76 8.02
C ILE A 164 2.35 0.93 8.72
N GLY A 165 2.68 0.31 9.85
CA GLY A 165 1.72 -0.46 10.65
C GLY A 165 0.58 0.40 11.19
N THR A 166 0.88 1.60 11.69
CA THR A 166 -0.15 2.55 12.16
C THR A 166 -1.02 3.03 11.01
N ALA A 167 -0.43 3.41 9.86
CA ALA A 167 -1.17 3.81 8.66
C ALA A 167 -2.11 2.71 8.16
N SER A 168 -1.62 1.47 8.11
CA SER A 168 -2.37 0.29 7.65
C SER A 168 -3.59 0.02 8.54
N ARG A 169 -3.42 0.07 9.86
CA ARG A 169 -4.52 -0.05 10.82
C ARG A 169 -5.55 1.05 10.66
N LEU A 170 -5.09 2.29 10.47
CA LEU A 170 -5.95 3.45 10.34
C LEU A 170 -6.77 3.37 9.05
N GLU A 171 -6.19 2.92 7.93
CA GLU A 171 -6.91 2.68 6.68
C GLU A 171 -7.91 1.52 6.80
N ALA A 172 -7.58 0.46 7.57
CA ALA A 172 -8.55 -0.59 7.86
C ALA A 172 -9.79 -0.06 8.61
N LEU A 173 -9.59 0.86 9.57
CA LEU A 173 -10.69 1.56 10.25
C LEU A 173 -11.51 2.43 9.29
N ARG A 174 -10.84 3.12 8.35
CA ARG A 174 -11.51 3.91 7.30
C ARG A 174 -12.41 3.05 6.44
N GLN A 175 -11.91 1.93 5.97
CA GLN A 175 -12.69 0.99 5.17
C GLN A 175 -13.86 0.40 5.96
N ALA A 176 -13.65 0.02 7.22
CA ALA A 176 -14.72 -0.45 8.09
C ALA A 176 -15.82 0.60 8.25
N ARG A 177 -15.46 1.87 8.49
CA ARG A 177 -16.41 2.99 8.58
C ARG A 177 -17.19 3.22 7.28
N ARG A 178 -16.53 3.12 6.12
CA ARG A 178 -17.19 3.20 4.81
C ARG A 178 -18.21 2.08 4.61
N ARG A 179 -17.87 0.85 5.00
CA ARG A 179 -18.78 -0.31 4.93
C ARG A 179 -19.98 -0.15 5.88
N HIS A 180 -19.75 0.34 7.10
CA HIS A 180 -20.81 0.56 8.10
C HIS A 180 -21.74 1.72 7.76
N ALA A 181 -21.24 2.79 7.12
CA ALA A 181 -22.05 3.95 6.79
C ALA A 181 -23.13 3.69 5.72
N GLY A 182 -23.26 2.47 5.18
CA GLY A 182 -24.28 2.12 4.19
C GLY A 182 -24.19 2.90 2.88
N CYS A 183 -23.22 3.79 2.75
CA CYS A 183 -22.99 4.60 1.57
C CYS A 183 -22.35 3.70 0.50
N ARG A 184 -23.17 2.89 -0.16
CA ARG A 184 -22.94 2.60 -1.58
C ARG A 184 -23.10 3.94 -2.29
N ILE A 185 -22.03 4.71 -2.32
CA ILE A 185 -21.92 5.76 -3.32
C ILE A 185 -21.96 5.01 -4.67
N PRO A 186 -22.89 5.34 -5.58
CA PRO A 186 -22.73 4.91 -6.96
C PRO A 186 -21.43 5.55 -7.45
N ASP A 187 -20.37 4.75 -7.60
CA ASP A 187 -19.16 5.04 -8.35
C ASP A 187 -18.70 6.52 -8.36
N GLN A 188 -18.61 7.22 -7.23
CA GLN A 188 -17.81 8.47 -7.16
C GLN A 188 -16.32 8.19 -6.95
N ASP A 189 -15.93 6.92 -6.90
CA ASP A 189 -14.55 6.50 -7.19
C ASP A 189 -14.25 6.54 -8.70
N ALA A 190 -15.25 6.77 -9.57
CA ALA A 190 -15.04 7.00 -11.01
C ALA A 190 -14.38 8.36 -11.34
N SER A 191 -14.13 9.23 -10.35
CA SER A 191 -13.34 10.46 -10.52
C SER A 191 -11.85 10.29 -10.16
N SER A 192 -11.42 9.11 -9.71
CA SER A 192 -10.03 8.68 -9.95
C SER A 192 -10.11 7.72 -11.11
N SER A 193 -10.05 8.26 -12.33
CA SER A 193 -9.93 7.48 -13.55
C SER A 193 -8.80 6.48 -13.34
N TYR A 194 -9.11 5.20 -13.08
CA TYR A 194 -8.11 4.15 -13.13
C TYR A 194 -7.41 4.33 -14.48
N PRO A 195 -6.06 4.30 -14.53
CA PRO A 195 -5.36 4.53 -15.78
C PRO A 195 -5.88 3.53 -16.80
N THR A 196 -6.69 4.05 -17.73
CA THR A 196 -7.35 3.22 -18.73
C THR A 196 -6.27 2.73 -19.67
N PRO A 197 -6.34 1.48 -20.12
CA PRO A 197 -5.38 1.02 -21.12
C PRO A 197 -5.40 1.96 -22.34
N PRO A 198 -4.26 2.49 -22.81
CA PRO A 198 -4.18 3.30 -24.03
C PRO A 198 -5.00 2.70 -25.18
N LEU A 199 -5.80 3.55 -25.82
CA LEU A 199 -6.59 3.28 -27.02
C LEU A 199 -5.66 3.10 -28.23
N ASN A 200 -4.96 1.98 -28.28
CA ASN A 200 -4.24 1.51 -29.46
C ASN A 200 -4.31 -0.02 -29.45
N PHE A 201 -5.51 -0.55 -29.69
CA PHE A 201 -5.76 -1.94 -30.02
C PHE A 201 -5.79 -2.06 -31.55
N HIS A 202 -4.78 -2.68 -32.14
CA HIS A 202 -4.73 -2.86 -33.60
C HIS A 202 -5.65 -3.98 -34.11
N ASN A 203 -6.33 -4.71 -33.23
CA ASN A 203 -7.28 -5.76 -33.60
C ASN A 203 -8.62 -5.53 -32.87
N GLY A 204 -9.46 -4.64 -33.40
CA GLY A 204 -10.82 -4.40 -32.90
C GLY A 204 -11.78 -5.59 -33.09
N HIS A 205 -11.37 -6.66 -33.75
CA HIS A 205 -12.24 -7.79 -34.12
C HIS A 205 -12.25 -8.97 -33.12
N ASP A 206 -11.29 -9.06 -32.19
CA ASP A 206 -11.19 -10.17 -31.22
C ASP A 206 -11.73 -9.82 -29.81
N LEU A 207 -11.98 -8.53 -29.53
CA LEU A 207 -12.46 -8.10 -28.21
C LEU A 207 -13.95 -8.37 -28.01
N ASP A 208 -14.77 -8.25 -29.06
CA ASP A 208 -16.22 -8.47 -28.96
C ASP A 208 -16.57 -9.90 -28.49
N GLN A 209 -15.67 -10.86 -28.67
CA GLN A 209 -15.87 -12.25 -28.26
C GLN A 209 -15.32 -12.55 -26.85
N GLU A 210 -14.25 -11.88 -26.39
CA GLU A 210 -13.68 -12.05 -25.04
C GLU A 210 -14.29 -11.10 -23.98
N ASP A 211 -14.96 -10.02 -24.37
CA ASP A 211 -15.63 -9.08 -23.44
C ASP A 211 -16.76 -9.77 -22.64
N SER A 212 -17.32 -10.85 -23.20
CA SER A 212 -18.28 -11.74 -22.53
C SER A 212 -17.71 -12.51 -21.33
N ARG A 213 -16.39 -12.49 -21.14
CA ARG A 213 -15.66 -13.15 -20.03
C ARG A 213 -14.95 -12.14 -19.13
N ALA A 214 -15.21 -10.84 -19.28
CA ALA A 214 -14.74 -9.84 -18.33
C ALA A 214 -15.28 -10.19 -16.93
N PRO A 215 -14.42 -10.44 -15.92
CA PRO A 215 -14.88 -10.67 -14.57
C PRO A 215 -15.74 -9.47 -14.16
N SER A 216 -16.85 -9.73 -13.49
CA SER A 216 -17.92 -8.77 -13.12
C SER A 216 -17.47 -7.55 -12.30
N LYS A 217 -16.16 -7.36 -12.11
CA LYS A 217 -15.53 -6.19 -11.52
C LYS A 217 -14.12 -6.01 -12.09
N TYR A 218 -13.96 -5.19 -13.11
CA TYR A 218 -12.64 -4.70 -13.54
C TYR A 218 -12.04 -3.84 -12.42
N VAL A 219 -10.91 -4.25 -11.84
CA VAL A 219 -10.29 -3.58 -10.67
C VAL A 219 -9.11 -2.66 -11.08
N GLY A 220 -8.78 -2.61 -12.37
CA GLY A 220 -7.70 -1.77 -12.91
C GLY A 220 -6.29 -2.35 -12.73
N ILE A 221 -5.32 -1.79 -13.48
CA ILE A 221 -3.93 -2.27 -13.47
C ILE A 221 -3.24 -2.14 -12.10
N ASN A 222 -3.58 -1.11 -11.32
CA ASN A 222 -3.01 -0.89 -9.99
C ASN A 222 -3.36 -2.02 -9.00
N ALA A 223 -4.57 -2.56 -9.08
CA ALA A 223 -4.97 -3.69 -8.24
C ALA A 223 -4.20 -4.96 -8.62
N HIS A 224 -3.99 -5.19 -9.93
CA HIS A 224 -3.13 -6.27 -10.40
C HIS A 224 -1.69 -6.07 -9.95
N TYR A 225 -1.14 -4.85 -10.03
CA TYR A 225 0.19 -4.51 -9.53
C TYR A 225 0.37 -4.84 -8.05
N ILE A 226 -0.56 -4.41 -7.20
CA ILE A 226 -0.52 -4.71 -5.76
C ILE A 226 -0.59 -6.23 -5.53
N ARG A 227 -1.47 -6.94 -6.26
CA ARG A 227 -1.58 -8.41 -6.15
C ARG A 227 -0.28 -9.10 -6.56
N THR A 228 0.38 -8.68 -7.63
CA THR A 228 1.68 -9.23 -8.04
C THR A 228 2.75 -8.97 -6.98
N LEU A 229 2.80 -7.78 -6.39
CA LEU A 229 3.74 -7.47 -5.30
C LEU A 229 3.50 -8.35 -4.08
N MET A 230 2.25 -8.61 -3.71
CA MET A 230 1.91 -9.52 -2.60
C MET A 230 2.44 -10.95 -2.86
N ILE A 231 2.23 -11.46 -4.07
CA ILE A 231 2.76 -12.77 -4.48
C ILE A 231 4.28 -12.76 -4.41
N TRP A 232 4.93 -11.74 -4.97
CA TRP A 232 6.39 -11.57 -4.92
C TRP A 232 6.94 -11.59 -3.49
N THR A 233 6.32 -10.88 -2.54
CA THR A 233 6.72 -10.90 -1.13
C THR A 233 6.61 -12.30 -0.51
N LYS A 234 5.56 -13.07 -0.83
CA LYS A 234 5.43 -14.46 -0.38
C LYS A 234 6.55 -15.34 -0.95
N VAL A 235 6.89 -15.17 -2.23
CA VAL A 235 8.00 -15.89 -2.88
C VAL A 235 9.33 -15.58 -2.20
N VAL A 236 9.64 -14.30 -1.99
CA VAL A 236 10.89 -13.87 -1.34
C VAL A 236 10.96 -14.40 0.10
N SER A 237 9.84 -14.37 0.84
CA SER A 237 9.76 -14.90 2.21
C SER A 237 10.02 -16.40 2.23
N TYR A 238 9.39 -17.16 1.35
CA TYR A 238 9.62 -18.60 1.20
C TYR A 238 11.09 -18.91 0.89
N LEU A 239 11.70 -18.19 -0.04
CA LEU A 239 13.12 -18.36 -0.38
C LEU A 239 14.03 -18.01 0.78
N HIS A 240 13.70 -16.96 1.54
CA HIS A 240 14.41 -16.59 2.75
C HIS A 240 14.34 -17.72 3.78
N GLU A 241 13.17 -18.28 4.07
CA GLU A 241 13.01 -19.39 5.01
C GLU A 241 13.84 -20.62 4.62
N ILE A 242 13.88 -20.97 3.33
CA ILE A 242 14.75 -22.05 2.83
C ILE A 242 16.23 -21.71 3.07
N ARG A 243 16.65 -20.46 2.80
CA ARG A 243 18.02 -20.00 3.06
C ARG A 243 18.37 -20.04 4.54
N SER A 244 17.42 -19.75 5.41
CA SER A 244 17.54 -19.85 6.86
C SER A 244 17.54 -21.30 7.38
N GLY A 245 17.42 -22.30 6.50
CA GLY A 245 17.56 -23.71 6.85
C GLY A 245 16.26 -24.48 7.01
N ARG A 246 15.09 -23.88 6.72
CA ARG A 246 13.82 -24.63 6.66
C ARG A 246 13.93 -25.71 5.60
N ARG A 247 13.70 -26.95 5.99
CA ARG A 247 13.67 -28.09 5.08
C ARG A 247 12.23 -28.30 4.62
N GLU A 248 12.03 -28.26 3.32
CA GLU A 248 10.76 -28.56 2.68
C GLU A 248 11.01 -29.51 1.50
N THR A 249 9.99 -30.28 1.14
CA THR A 249 10.01 -31.17 -0.03
C THR A 249 9.08 -30.57 -1.10
N PRO A 250 9.62 -29.83 -2.08
CA PRO A 250 8.82 -29.01 -3.00
C PRO A 250 7.83 -29.79 -3.89
N TRP A 251 8.05 -31.09 -4.10
CA TRP A 251 7.22 -31.94 -4.95
C TRP A 251 5.95 -32.46 -4.25
N LEU A 252 5.75 -32.18 -2.96
CA LEU A 252 4.49 -32.49 -2.31
C LEU A 252 3.41 -31.48 -2.73
N SER A 253 2.20 -31.96 -2.96
CA SER A 253 1.05 -31.12 -3.34
C SER A 253 0.66 -30.11 -2.26
N ASN A 254 0.97 -30.39 -1.00
CA ASN A 254 0.68 -29.50 0.14
C ASN A 254 1.83 -28.52 0.46
N SER A 255 2.94 -28.58 -0.29
CA SER A 255 4.10 -27.73 -0.09
C SER A 255 3.79 -26.25 -0.35
N THR A 256 4.50 -25.36 0.33
CA THR A 256 4.54 -23.92 0.09
C THR A 256 4.90 -23.65 -1.37
N TYR A 257 5.85 -24.40 -1.93
CA TYR A 257 6.21 -24.33 -3.34
C TYR A 257 5.01 -24.56 -4.27
N ALA A 258 4.29 -25.67 -4.10
CA ALA A 258 3.16 -26.03 -4.95
C ALA A 258 2.05 -25.00 -4.85
N LYS A 259 1.73 -24.53 -3.64
CA LYS A 259 0.73 -23.49 -3.39
C LYS A 259 1.11 -22.15 -4.05
N LEU A 260 2.36 -21.72 -3.93
CA LEU A 260 2.83 -20.49 -4.56
C LEU A 260 2.84 -20.59 -6.09
N ASN A 261 3.20 -21.75 -6.64
CA ASN A 261 3.18 -21.96 -8.08
C ASN A 261 1.76 -21.91 -8.64
N VAL A 262 0.79 -22.51 -7.94
CA VAL A 262 -0.64 -22.38 -8.27
C VAL A 262 -1.08 -20.92 -8.19
N GLU A 263 -0.73 -20.21 -7.12
CA GLU A 263 -1.13 -18.80 -6.95
C GLU A 263 -0.57 -17.88 -8.06
N ILE A 264 0.67 -18.11 -8.52
CA ILE A 264 1.27 -17.39 -9.65
C ILE A 264 0.53 -17.69 -10.96
N LEU A 265 0.25 -18.96 -11.23
CA LEU A 265 -0.47 -19.38 -12.44
C LEU A 265 -1.91 -18.85 -12.46
N ASP A 266 -2.61 -18.92 -11.33
CA ASP A 266 -3.96 -18.38 -11.18
C ASP A 266 -3.96 -16.87 -11.47
N PHE A 267 -2.98 -16.13 -10.94
CA PHE A 267 -2.81 -14.71 -11.25
C PHE A 267 -2.65 -14.45 -12.77
N ASP A 268 -1.80 -15.24 -13.45
CA ASP A 268 -1.58 -15.08 -14.90
C ASP A 268 -2.85 -15.37 -15.71
N THR A 269 -3.67 -16.33 -15.27
CA THR A 269 -4.94 -16.65 -15.93
C THR A 269 -6.01 -15.57 -15.73
N GLU A 270 -6.06 -14.97 -14.53
CA GLU A 270 -7.00 -13.91 -14.17
C GLU A 270 -6.59 -12.52 -14.72
N LEU A 271 -5.36 -12.37 -15.20
CA LEU A 271 -4.89 -11.10 -15.75
C LEU A 271 -5.72 -10.73 -16.99
N TYR A 272 -6.38 -9.57 -16.89
CA TYR A 272 -7.26 -9.06 -17.95
C TYR A 272 -6.52 -9.02 -19.31
N PRO A 273 -7.15 -9.46 -20.42
CA PRO A 273 -6.47 -9.57 -21.71
C PRO A 273 -5.74 -8.30 -22.16
N ALA A 274 -6.27 -7.11 -21.85
CA ALA A 274 -5.60 -5.83 -22.18
C ALA A 274 -4.25 -5.61 -21.47
N HIS A 275 -4.00 -6.30 -20.36
CA HIS A 275 -2.77 -6.16 -19.58
C HIS A 275 -1.74 -7.25 -19.92
N ARG A 276 -2.06 -8.23 -20.77
CA ARG A 276 -1.14 -9.30 -21.16
C ARG A 276 -0.01 -8.78 -22.05
N LEU A 277 1.22 -9.23 -21.81
CA LEU A 277 2.41 -8.86 -22.58
C LEU A 277 2.22 -9.01 -24.11
N LYS A 278 1.65 -10.15 -24.52
CA LYS A 278 1.39 -10.49 -25.93
C LYS A 278 0.52 -9.47 -26.65
N ASN A 279 -0.41 -8.84 -25.94
CA ASN A 279 -1.45 -8.01 -26.53
C ASN A 279 -1.07 -6.53 -26.63
N ARG A 280 0.08 -6.12 -26.05
CA ARG A 280 0.45 -4.70 -25.96
C ARG A 280 1.65 -4.27 -26.81
N GLY A 281 2.30 -5.23 -27.48
CA GLY A 281 3.27 -4.98 -28.55
C GLY A 281 4.26 -3.86 -28.21
N LEU A 282 5.26 -4.15 -27.36
CA LEU A 282 6.31 -3.18 -27.03
C LEU A 282 7.20 -2.85 -28.23
N SER A 283 7.25 -3.73 -29.22
CA SER A 283 8.04 -3.58 -30.44
C SER A 283 7.43 -2.50 -31.32
N GLY A 284 7.98 -1.28 -31.26
CA GLY A 284 7.59 -0.14 -32.09
C GLY A 284 7.04 1.08 -31.35
N ARG A 285 6.88 1.04 -30.01
CA ARG A 285 6.42 2.20 -29.23
C ARG A 285 7.56 3.18 -28.97
N LEU A 286 7.33 4.45 -29.29
CA LEU A 286 8.29 5.54 -29.07
C LEU A 286 8.30 5.91 -27.57
N HIS A 287 9.47 6.19 -27.01
CA HIS A 287 9.64 6.57 -25.59
C HIS A 287 8.69 7.71 -25.17
N THR A 288 8.36 8.63 -26.08
CA THR A 288 7.46 9.76 -25.85
C THR A 288 5.99 9.36 -25.63
N GLU A 289 5.53 8.26 -26.23
CA GLU A 289 4.17 7.73 -26.02
C GLU A 289 4.06 7.08 -24.62
N LEU A 290 5.11 6.37 -24.21
CA LEU A 290 5.21 5.76 -22.87
C LEU A 290 5.26 6.82 -21.76
N SER A 291 6.00 7.92 -21.97
CA SER A 291 6.06 9.04 -21.01
C SER A 291 4.74 9.76 -20.84
N LYS A 292 3.85 9.75 -21.84
CA LYS A 292 2.54 10.43 -21.77
C LYS A 292 1.55 9.72 -20.84
N GLU A 293 1.67 8.40 -20.72
CA GLU A 293 0.76 7.57 -19.93
C GLU A 293 1.50 6.74 -18.87
N GLN A 294 2.47 7.37 -18.20
CA GLN A 294 3.32 6.73 -17.20
C GLN A 294 2.52 6.07 -16.05
N GLU A 295 1.37 6.64 -15.69
CA GLU A 295 0.45 6.11 -14.67
C GLU A 295 -0.10 4.72 -15.02
N TYR A 296 -0.21 4.39 -16.31
CA TYR A 296 -0.58 3.06 -16.77
C TYR A 296 0.66 2.17 -16.93
N TRP A 297 1.68 2.68 -17.62
CA TRP A 297 2.82 1.87 -18.04
C TRP A 297 3.69 1.42 -16.88
N TYR A 298 3.88 2.25 -15.84
CA TYR A 298 4.67 1.89 -14.68
C TYR A 298 4.13 0.65 -13.94
N PRO A 299 2.87 0.64 -13.44
CA PRO A 299 2.33 -0.55 -12.78
C PRO A 299 2.25 -1.74 -13.74
N TRP A 300 1.99 -1.52 -15.03
CA TRP A 300 2.00 -2.58 -16.03
C TRP A 300 3.37 -3.24 -16.17
N PHE A 301 4.45 -2.48 -16.31
CA PHE A 301 5.81 -3.00 -16.37
C PHE A 301 6.16 -3.78 -15.11
N MET A 302 5.79 -3.24 -13.94
CA MET A 302 6.04 -3.90 -12.67
C MET A 302 5.30 -5.22 -12.54
N VAL A 303 4.05 -5.32 -13.03
CA VAL A 303 3.31 -6.60 -13.11
C VAL A 303 4.06 -7.63 -13.97
N GLN A 304 4.55 -7.24 -15.16
CA GLN A 304 5.26 -8.16 -16.04
C GLN A 304 6.57 -8.64 -15.40
N VAL A 305 7.38 -7.71 -14.87
CA VAL A 305 8.67 -8.04 -14.27
C VAL A 305 8.49 -8.92 -13.03
N ALA A 306 7.61 -8.53 -12.11
CA ALA A 306 7.44 -9.25 -10.85
C ALA A 306 6.82 -10.65 -11.06
N SER A 307 5.85 -10.83 -11.96
CA SER A 307 5.28 -12.16 -12.24
C SER A 307 6.32 -13.13 -12.82
N HIS A 308 7.05 -12.71 -13.85
CA HIS A 308 8.10 -13.53 -14.45
C HIS A 308 9.25 -13.80 -13.48
N ALA A 309 9.66 -12.81 -12.70
CA ALA A 309 10.70 -12.99 -11.71
C ALA A 309 10.25 -13.96 -10.60
N SER A 310 9.00 -13.87 -10.12
CA SER A 310 8.44 -14.82 -9.13
C SER A 310 8.53 -16.26 -9.62
N LEU A 311 8.11 -16.50 -10.87
CA LEU A 311 8.16 -17.83 -11.47
C LEU A 311 9.60 -18.33 -11.67
N ALA A 312 10.49 -17.46 -12.15
CA ALA A 312 11.89 -17.80 -12.36
C ALA A 312 12.59 -18.17 -11.05
N LEU A 313 12.41 -17.39 -9.98
CA LEU A 313 13.06 -17.63 -8.69
C LEU A 313 12.62 -18.96 -8.04
N ILE A 314 11.32 -19.26 -8.11
CA ILE A 314 10.77 -20.51 -7.61
C ILE A 314 11.34 -21.71 -8.38
N ASN A 315 11.41 -21.63 -9.72
CA ASN A 315 11.85 -22.74 -10.58
C ASN A 315 13.38 -22.97 -10.57
N ILE A 316 14.19 -21.91 -10.52
CA ILE A 316 15.65 -22.03 -10.44
C ILE A 316 16.06 -22.77 -9.16
N ARG A 317 15.41 -22.45 -8.05
CA ARG A 317 15.77 -23.04 -6.75
C ARG A 317 15.23 -24.45 -6.59
N SER A 318 14.03 -24.76 -7.09
CA SER A 318 13.51 -26.14 -7.08
C SER A 318 14.37 -27.06 -7.94
N SER A 319 14.76 -26.65 -9.14
CA SER A 319 15.66 -27.42 -10.01
C SER A 319 17.03 -27.65 -9.37
N THR A 320 17.59 -26.63 -8.70
CA THR A 320 18.86 -26.74 -7.97
C THR A 320 18.72 -27.61 -6.72
N LEU A 321 17.63 -27.52 -5.96
CA LEU A 321 17.34 -28.40 -4.84
C LEU A 321 17.17 -29.85 -5.30
N VAL A 322 16.45 -30.07 -6.41
CA VAL A 322 16.28 -31.38 -7.02
C VAL A 322 17.62 -31.93 -7.48
N PHE A 323 18.47 -31.14 -8.14
CA PHE A 323 19.82 -31.55 -8.52
C PHE A 323 20.70 -31.89 -7.30
N CYS A 324 20.66 -31.07 -6.24
CA CYS A 324 21.38 -31.34 -5.00
C CYS A 324 20.86 -32.59 -4.28
N VAL A 325 19.54 -32.78 -4.19
CA VAL A 325 18.93 -33.96 -3.56
C VAL A 325 19.17 -35.23 -4.37
N LEU A 326 19.10 -35.16 -5.71
CA LEU A 326 19.43 -36.27 -6.60
C LEU A 326 20.91 -36.62 -6.53
N ARG A 327 21.81 -35.63 -6.44
CA ARG A 327 23.24 -35.86 -6.22
C ARG A 327 23.52 -36.50 -4.85
N MET A 328 22.80 -36.08 -3.81
CA MET A 328 22.91 -36.66 -2.46
C MET A 328 22.31 -38.07 -2.37
N ARG A 329 21.22 -38.38 -3.10
CA ARG A 329 20.63 -39.73 -3.15
C ARG A 329 21.38 -40.68 -4.08
N GLY A 330 21.95 -40.19 -5.18
CA GLY A 330 22.76 -40.98 -6.12
C GLY A 330 24.13 -41.37 -5.56
N GLY A 331 24.65 -40.68 -4.54
CA GLY A 331 25.91 -40.99 -3.88
C GLY A 331 25.88 -42.25 -2.99
N ASN A 332 24.69 -42.77 -2.63
CA ASN A 332 24.56 -43.92 -1.72
C ASN A 332 24.23 -45.25 -2.44
N GLN A 333 24.21 -45.31 -3.77
CA GLN A 333 24.02 -46.57 -4.52
C GLN A 333 25.21 -47.00 -5.37
N ALA A 334 26.34 -46.28 -5.35
CA ALA A 334 27.52 -46.64 -6.14
C ALA A 334 28.40 -47.75 -5.52
N HIS A 335 28.04 -48.33 -4.37
CA HIS A 335 28.90 -49.29 -3.65
C HIS A 335 28.44 -50.75 -3.63
N PHE A 336 27.37 -51.14 -4.33
CA PHE A 336 26.83 -52.51 -4.23
C PHE A 336 26.79 -53.35 -5.51
N TYR A 337 27.34 -52.88 -6.64
CA TYR A 337 27.45 -53.69 -7.87
C TYR A 337 28.88 -53.81 -8.41
N SER A 338 29.84 -54.12 -7.52
CA SER A 338 31.14 -54.63 -7.94
C SER A 338 31.66 -55.66 -6.93
N LYS A 339 31.01 -56.82 -6.87
CA LYS A 339 31.61 -58.09 -6.42
C LYS A 339 30.61 -59.22 -6.66
N GLN A 340 30.62 -59.76 -7.87
CA GLN A 340 30.63 -61.20 -8.13
C GLN A 340 31.15 -61.45 -9.53
#